data_AF-A0A9J6DSH5-F1
#
_entry.id   AF-A0A9J6DSH5-F1
#
_cell.length_a   1.000
_cell.length_b   1.000
_cell.length_c   1.000
_cell.angle_alpha   90.00
_cell.angle_beta   90.00
_cell.angle_gamma   90.00
#
_symmetry.space_group_name_H-M   'P 1'
#
loop_
_entity.id
_entity.type
_entity.pdbx_description
1 polymer ?
#
loop_
_entity_poly.entity_id
_entity_poly.type
_entity_poly.pdbx_seq_one_letter_code
_entity_poly.pdbx_strand_id
1 'polypeptide(L)'
;MQAASVPGFLTSHPPLMTVNNGFRDYLVQYVPHEVFEMMAFAMNTTHVQETGKILETSVEELNMFFFGISLTISFLCYPQICMYWMKKTMVPLVADNMTKNRYFQLQRRLKLVNELYVSEQEKEKDRLWRIRPLVSFVLEGCHKLPREENVSIDKQMIPFSGRRS
;
A
#
# COMPACT_ATOMS: atom_id res chain seq x y z
N MET A 1 -21.77 3.60 -52.86
CA MET A 1 -21.94 3.95 -51.44
C MET A 1 -20.87 3.20 -50.66
N GLN A 2 -19.82 3.92 -50.26
CA GLN A 2 -18.65 3.36 -49.59
C GLN A 2 -18.94 3.33 -48.08
N ALA A 3 -18.90 2.14 -47.48
CA ALA A 3 -19.04 2.00 -46.04
C ALA A 3 -17.79 2.57 -45.37
N ALA A 4 -17.96 3.59 -44.53
CA ALA A 4 -16.89 4.17 -43.74
C ALA A 4 -16.36 3.13 -42.74
N SER A 5 -15.05 2.89 -42.76
CA SER A 5 -14.35 2.07 -41.78
C SER A 5 -14.39 2.75 -40.41
N VAL A 6 -14.92 2.04 -39.42
CA VAL A 6 -14.87 2.44 -38.01
C VAL A 6 -13.39 2.51 -37.58
N PRO A 7 -12.88 3.64 -37.06
CA PRO A 7 -11.51 3.71 -36.57
C PRO A 7 -11.34 2.77 -35.37
N GLY A 8 -10.31 1.94 -35.40
CA GLY A 8 -9.99 0.97 -34.35
C GLY A 8 -9.70 1.68 -33.02
N PHE A 9 -10.64 1.56 -32.08
CA PHE A 9 -10.57 2.25 -30.78
C PHE A 9 -10.13 1.32 -29.62
N LEU A 10 -9.43 0.22 -29.87
CA LEU A 10 -9.21 -0.82 -28.83
C LEU A 10 -7.79 -1.44 -28.81
N THR A 11 -6.72 -0.68 -29.02
CA THR A 11 -5.36 -1.22 -28.82
C THR A 11 -4.48 -0.47 -27.83
N SER A 12 -4.93 0.65 -27.25
CA SER A 12 -4.28 1.24 -26.08
C SER A 12 -5.04 0.83 -24.83
N HIS A 13 -4.85 -0.43 -24.43
CA HIS A 13 -5.02 -0.74 -23.03
C HIS A 13 -3.72 -0.33 -22.33
N PRO A 14 -3.76 0.24 -21.10
CA PRO A 14 -2.57 0.29 -20.25
C PRO A 14 -1.98 -1.12 -20.22
N PRO A 15 -0.67 -1.34 -20.03
CA PRO A 15 -0.13 -2.69 -20.01
C PRO A 15 -0.81 -3.46 -18.87
N LEU A 16 -1.91 -4.14 -19.23
CA LEU A 16 -2.56 -5.19 -18.49
C LEU A 16 -1.44 -6.16 -18.17
N MET A 17 -1.43 -6.70 -16.95
CA MET A 17 -0.46 -7.72 -16.51
C MET A 17 0.03 -8.52 -17.71
N THR A 18 1.25 -8.23 -18.16
CA THR A 18 1.73 -8.88 -19.37
C THR A 18 1.80 -10.36 -19.04
N VAL A 19 1.48 -11.22 -20.01
CA VAL A 19 1.37 -12.68 -19.81
C VAL A 19 2.61 -13.30 -19.15
N ASN A 20 3.74 -12.59 -19.12
CA ASN A 20 5.02 -13.01 -18.55
C ASN A 20 5.31 -12.53 -17.12
N ASN A 21 4.57 -11.55 -16.58
CA ASN A 21 4.81 -11.01 -15.24
C ASN A 21 3.58 -11.23 -14.36
N GLY A 22 3.75 -11.96 -13.25
CA GLY A 22 2.65 -12.30 -12.36
C GLY A 22 2.11 -11.07 -11.61
N PHE A 23 0.93 -11.22 -10.98
CA PHE A 23 0.34 -10.19 -10.11
C PHE A 23 1.33 -9.63 -9.07
N ARG A 24 2.19 -10.49 -8.53
CA ARG A 24 3.24 -10.11 -7.59
C ARG A 24 4.26 -9.15 -8.21
N ASP A 25 4.73 -9.44 -9.41
CA ASP A 25 5.74 -8.62 -10.10
C ASP A 25 5.19 -7.23 -10.42
N TYR A 26 3.91 -7.17 -10.80
CA TYR A 26 3.20 -5.91 -10.96
C TYR A 26 3.17 -5.09 -9.66
N LEU A 27 2.85 -5.70 -8.52
CA LEU A 27 2.81 -4.99 -7.24
C LEU A 27 4.19 -4.51 -6.77
N VAL A 28 5.23 -5.33 -7.00
CA VAL A 28 6.63 -4.99 -6.65
C VAL A 28 7.12 -3.77 -7.43
N GLN A 29 6.58 -3.50 -8.63
CA GLN A 29 6.90 -2.29 -9.39
C GLN A 29 6.52 -0.99 -8.65
N TYR A 30 5.46 -1.01 -7.84
CA TYR A 30 4.95 0.18 -7.13
C TYR A 30 5.36 0.22 -5.66
N VAL A 31 5.46 -0.94 -5.01
CA VAL A 31 5.86 -1.06 -3.61
C VAL A 31 6.95 -2.12 -3.52
N PRO A 32 8.23 -1.73 -3.75
CA PRO A 32 9.35 -2.66 -3.73
C PRO A 32 9.66 -3.14 -2.31
N HIS A 33 10.53 -4.15 -2.21
CA HIS A 33 10.96 -4.74 -0.95
C HIS A 33 11.53 -3.70 0.03
N GLU A 34 12.25 -2.71 -0.50
CA GLU A 34 12.85 -1.59 0.23
C GLU A 34 11.84 -0.84 1.11
N VAL A 35 10.59 -0.69 0.66
CA VAL A 35 9.54 -0.02 1.44
C VAL A 35 9.27 -0.79 2.74
N PHE A 36 9.28 -2.12 2.68
CA PHE A 36 9.05 -2.97 3.84
C PHE A 36 10.24 -3.00 4.79
N GLU A 37 11.47 -2.89 4.28
CA GLU A 37 12.66 -2.70 5.11
C GLU A 37 12.60 -1.38 5.87
N MET A 38 12.22 -0.29 5.18
CA MET A 38 12.02 1.02 5.81
C MET A 38 10.93 0.97 6.89
N MET A 39 9.80 0.32 6.60
CA MET A 39 8.73 0.12 7.58
C MET A 39 9.21 -0.70 8.78
N ALA A 40 9.86 -1.85 8.55
CA ALA A 40 10.34 -2.71 9.64
C ALA A 40 11.32 -1.96 10.54
N PHE A 41 12.26 -1.22 9.97
CA PHE A 41 13.20 -0.39 10.70
C PHE A 41 12.46 0.69 11.51
N ALA A 42 11.63 1.51 10.87
CA ALA A 42 10.92 2.60 11.54
C ALA A 42 10.01 2.10 12.67
N MET A 43 9.22 1.04 12.42
CA MET A 43 8.30 0.47 13.39
C MET A 43 9.03 -0.14 14.59
N ASN A 44 10.06 -0.96 14.35
CA ASN A 44 10.81 -1.60 15.44
C ASN A 44 11.54 -0.55 16.29
N THR A 45 12.24 0.41 15.67
CA THR A 45 12.99 1.44 16.39
C THR A 45 12.05 2.33 17.21
N THR A 46 10.98 2.85 16.61
CA THR A 46 10.06 3.72 17.34
C THR A 46 9.30 2.96 18.43
N HIS A 47 8.94 1.69 18.22
CA HIS A 47 8.26 0.91 19.26
C HIS A 47 9.12 0.70 20.51
N VAL A 48 10.41 0.39 20.32
CA VAL A 48 11.38 0.25 21.41
C VAL A 48 11.54 1.58 22.15
N GLN A 49 11.62 2.70 21.42
CA GLN A 49 11.77 4.02 22.03
C GLN A 49 10.55 4.45 22.84
N GLU A 50 9.34 4.20 22.35
CA GLU A 50 8.11 4.63 23.02
C GLU A 50 7.70 3.72 24.18
N THR A 51 8.04 2.43 24.13
CA THR A 51 7.51 1.44 25.09
C THR A 51 8.57 0.68 25.87
N GLY A 52 9.84 0.74 25.45
CA GLY A 52 10.92 -0.10 25.96
C GLY A 52 10.81 -1.57 25.57
N LYS A 53 9.83 -1.96 24.75
CA LYS A 53 9.59 -3.35 24.33
C LYS A 53 9.94 -3.57 22.87
N ILE A 54 10.32 -4.80 22.55
CA ILE A 54 10.62 -5.23 21.19
C ILE A 54 9.29 -5.54 20.48
N LEU A 55 9.10 -4.99 19.27
CA LEU A 55 7.93 -5.27 18.43
C LEU A 55 8.13 -6.56 17.61
N GLU A 56 9.38 -6.84 17.24
CA GLU A 56 9.83 -8.00 16.47
C GLU A 56 9.05 -8.18 15.17
N THR A 57 8.94 -7.11 14.38
CA THR A 57 8.30 -7.16 13.07
C THR A 57 9.33 -7.41 11.97
N SER A 58 9.06 -8.41 11.12
CA SER A 58 9.90 -8.73 9.96
C SER A 58 9.36 -8.13 8.67
N VAL A 59 10.19 -8.12 7.62
CA VAL A 59 9.80 -7.66 6.30
C VAL A 59 8.72 -8.56 5.69
N GLU A 60 8.85 -9.87 5.85
CA GLU A 60 7.89 -10.87 5.38
C GLU A 60 6.53 -10.70 6.07
N GLU A 61 6.54 -10.43 7.38
CA GLU A 61 5.32 -10.16 8.14
C GLU A 61 4.61 -8.91 7.62
N LEU A 62 5.35 -7.83 7.34
CA LEU A 62 4.79 -6.59 6.79
C LEU A 62 4.29 -6.76 5.37
N ASN A 63 4.99 -7.53 4.54
CA ASN A 63 4.57 -7.88 3.20
C ASN A 63 3.23 -8.64 3.23
N MET A 64 3.11 -9.65 4.10
CA MET A 64 1.86 -10.39 4.29
C MET A 64 0.74 -9.50 4.85
N PHE A 65 1.04 -8.62 5.81
CA PHE A 65 0.09 -7.66 6.35
C PHE A 65 -0.45 -6.71 5.27
N PHE A 66 0.43 -6.18 4.41
CA PHE A 66 0.09 -5.18 3.40
C PHE A 66 -0.58 -5.80 2.17
N PHE A 67 0.07 -6.76 1.51
CA PHE A 67 -0.44 -7.34 0.27
C PHE A 67 -1.35 -8.54 0.48
N GLY A 68 -1.09 -9.38 1.49
CA GLY A 68 -1.96 -10.53 1.75
C GLY A 68 -3.26 -10.10 2.42
N ILE A 69 -3.15 -9.58 3.64
CA ILE A 69 -4.30 -9.33 4.50
C ILE A 69 -5.06 -8.08 4.08
N SER A 70 -4.37 -6.94 3.91
CA SER A 70 -5.06 -5.68 3.66
C SER A 70 -5.80 -5.66 2.31
N LEU A 71 -5.20 -6.23 1.24
CA LEU A 71 -5.92 -6.39 -0.04
C LEU A 71 -7.13 -7.31 0.09
N THR A 72 -7.01 -8.43 0.82
CA THR A 72 -8.14 -9.34 1.06
C THR A 72 -9.27 -8.64 1.81
N ILE A 73 -8.94 -7.85 2.83
CA ILE A 73 -9.93 -7.07 3.59
C ILE A 73 -10.61 -6.03 2.71
N SER A 74 -9.84 -5.35 1.84
CA SER A 74 -10.38 -4.39 0.87
C SER A 74 -11.25 -5.02 -0.21
N PHE A 75 -11.03 -6.29 -0.53
CA PHE A 75 -11.86 -7.00 -1.51
C PHE A 75 -13.17 -7.53 -0.90
N LEU A 76 -13.10 -8.10 0.30
CA LEU A 76 -14.26 -8.72 0.95
C LEU A 76 -15.15 -7.71 1.69
N CYS A 77 -14.59 -6.59 2.15
CA CYS A 77 -15.34 -5.46 2.72
C CYS A 77 -16.31 -5.83 3.84
N TYR A 78 -15.97 -6.81 4.70
CA TYR A 78 -16.84 -7.16 5.83
C TYR A 78 -17.09 -5.95 6.76
N PRO A 79 -18.32 -5.79 7.29
CA PRO A 79 -18.69 -4.62 8.09
C PRO A 79 -17.82 -4.37 9.32
N GLN A 80 -17.29 -5.45 9.91
CA GLN A 80 -16.38 -5.36 11.04
C GLN A 80 -15.12 -6.17 10.76
N ILE A 81 -13.96 -5.55 10.98
CA ILE A 81 -12.68 -6.19 10.75
C ILE A 81 -12.45 -7.42 11.65
N CYS A 82 -13.09 -7.51 12.81
CA CYS A 82 -13.02 -8.72 13.64
C CYS A 82 -13.62 -9.96 12.96
N MET A 83 -14.53 -9.79 11.98
CA MET A 83 -15.20 -10.89 11.28
C MET A 83 -14.24 -11.83 10.57
N TYR A 84 -13.11 -11.33 10.08
CA TYR A 84 -12.10 -12.15 9.40
C TYR A 84 -11.49 -13.24 10.30
N TRP A 85 -11.61 -13.10 11.63
CA TRP A 85 -11.12 -14.05 12.64
C TRP A 85 -12.24 -14.74 13.43
N MET A 86 -13.52 -14.51 13.12
CA MET A 86 -14.64 -15.13 13.84
C MET A 86 -15.01 -16.48 13.24
N LYS A 87 -15.25 -17.49 14.08
CA LYS A 87 -15.50 -18.89 13.68
C LYS A 87 -16.44 -19.08 12.47
N LYS A 88 -17.51 -18.29 12.36
CA LYS A 88 -18.52 -18.42 11.28
C LYS A 88 -18.18 -17.66 9.99
N THR A 89 -17.36 -16.62 10.07
CA THR A 89 -17.04 -15.71 8.96
C THR A 89 -15.55 -15.64 8.69
N MET A 90 -14.80 -16.60 9.24
CA MET A 90 -13.36 -16.62 9.20
C MET A 90 -12.90 -16.74 7.75
N VAL A 91 -11.88 -15.96 7.40
CA VAL A 91 -11.23 -16.06 6.10
C VAL A 91 -9.88 -16.72 6.34
N PRO A 92 -9.68 -18.00 5.94
CA PRO A 92 -8.45 -18.74 6.22
C PRO A 92 -7.19 -17.98 5.78
N LEU A 93 -7.23 -17.35 4.60
CA LEU A 93 -6.12 -16.52 4.09
C LEU A 93 -5.69 -15.40 5.05
N VAL A 94 -6.60 -14.89 5.87
CA VAL A 94 -6.29 -13.85 6.88
C VAL A 94 -5.98 -14.50 8.23
N ALA A 95 -6.85 -15.39 8.71
CA ALA A 95 -6.79 -15.91 10.07
C ALA A 95 -5.62 -16.88 10.31
N ASP A 96 -5.21 -17.64 9.30
CA ASP A 96 -4.12 -18.62 9.42
C ASP A 96 -2.75 -17.94 9.37
N ASN A 97 -2.65 -16.77 8.70
CA ASN A 97 -1.38 -16.06 8.52
C ASN A 97 -1.09 -15.04 9.62
N MET A 98 -2.11 -14.50 10.29
CA MET A 98 -1.90 -13.52 11.36
C MET A 98 -3.05 -13.53 12.35
N THR A 99 -2.74 -13.37 13.64
CA THR A 99 -3.79 -13.23 14.65
C THR A 99 -4.43 -11.84 14.62
N LYS A 100 -5.71 -11.74 15.00
CA LYS A 100 -6.44 -10.47 15.13
C LYS A 100 -5.67 -9.43 15.96
N ASN A 101 -5.11 -9.86 17.09
CA ASN A 101 -4.40 -8.95 18.00
C ASN A 101 -3.10 -8.44 17.37
N ARG A 102 -2.35 -9.30 16.67
CA ARG A 102 -1.15 -8.91 15.95
C ARG A 102 -1.47 -7.94 14.81
N TYR A 103 -2.53 -8.20 14.05
CA TYR A 103 -3.00 -7.28 13.01
C TYR A 103 -3.25 -5.87 13.56
N PHE A 104 -4.02 -5.75 14.64
CA PHE A 104 -4.27 -4.44 15.26
C PHE A 104 -3.02 -3.80 15.86
N GLN A 105 -2.08 -4.59 16.38
CA GLN A 105 -0.80 -4.08 16.86
C GLN A 105 -0.01 -3.45 15.71
N LEU A 106 0.14 -4.16 14.59
CA LEU A 106 0.83 -3.64 13.40
C LEU A 106 0.12 -2.41 12.84
N GLN A 107 -1.21 -2.48 12.67
CA GLN A 107 -2.00 -1.38 12.13
C GLN A 107 -1.84 -0.08 12.96
N ARG A 108 -1.82 -0.18 14.29
CA ARG A 108 -1.65 0.99 15.18
C ARG A 108 -0.22 1.52 15.22
N ARG A 109 0.77 0.67 14.93
CA ARG A 109 2.19 1.01 14.99
C ARG A 109 2.79 1.31 13.62
N LEU A 110 1.99 1.26 12.56
CA LEU A 110 2.44 1.44 11.19
C LEU A 110 3.16 2.78 11.02
N LYS A 111 4.46 2.71 10.75
CA LYS A 111 5.32 3.87 10.44
C LYS A 111 6.22 3.50 9.29
N LEU A 112 6.32 4.39 8.32
CA LEU A 112 7.21 4.23 7.16
C LEU A 112 8.53 4.96 7.35
N VAL A 113 8.51 6.09 8.06
CA VAL A 113 9.66 6.95 8.30
C VAL A 113 9.88 7.07 9.81
N ASN A 114 11.13 6.96 10.22
CA ASN A 114 11.52 7.21 11.59
C ASN A 114 11.75 8.71 11.80
N GLU A 115 10.94 9.30 12.69
CA GLU A 115 10.87 10.74 12.92
C GLU A 115 12.17 11.37 13.46
N LEU A 116 13.07 10.55 14.02
CA LEU A 116 14.36 11.00 14.53
C LEU A 116 15.38 11.34 13.44
N TYR A 117 15.18 10.80 12.24
CA TYR A 117 16.06 11.05 11.10
C TYR A 117 15.53 12.15 10.17
N VAL A 118 14.47 12.86 10.58
CA VAL A 118 13.87 13.93 9.79
C VAL A 118 14.00 15.24 10.58
N SER A 119 14.66 16.22 9.99
CA SER A 119 14.81 17.54 10.58
C SER A 119 13.48 18.31 10.59
N GLU A 120 13.32 19.26 11.52
CA GLU A 120 12.11 20.09 11.57
C GLU A 120 11.91 20.91 10.28
N GLN A 121 13.00 21.34 9.65
CA GLN A 121 12.96 22.06 8.36
C GLN A 121 12.37 21.19 7.24
N GLU A 122 12.69 19.90 7.21
CA GLU A 122 12.12 18.96 6.24
C GLU A 122 10.63 18.71 6.51
N LYS A 123 10.23 18.60 7.78
CA LYS A 123 8.82 18.44 8.18
C LYS A 123 7.97 19.65 7.79
N GLU A 124 8.52 20.85 7.94
CA GLU A 124 7.85 22.11 7.55
C GLU A 124 7.71 22.22 6.03
N LYS A 125 8.75 21.83 5.28
CA LYS A 125 8.78 21.89 3.82
C LYS A 125 7.81 20.90 3.18
N ASP A 126 7.67 19.71 3.74
CA ASP A 126 6.86 18.64 3.18
C ASP A 126 5.84 18.08 4.18
N ARG A 127 4.57 18.52 4.08
CA ARG A 127 3.48 18.01 4.93
C ARG A 127 3.24 16.50 4.82
N LEU A 128 3.68 15.85 3.74
CA LEU A 128 3.53 14.41 3.52
C LEU A 128 4.77 13.61 3.90
N TRP A 129 5.75 14.21 4.59
CA TRP A 129 7.03 13.58 4.93
C TRP A 129 6.90 12.15 5.50
N ARG A 130 5.85 11.88 6.29
CA ARG A 130 5.60 10.55 6.90
C ARG A 130 5.34 9.44 5.89
N ILE A 131 4.74 9.77 4.75
CA ILE A 131 4.38 8.81 3.69
C ILE A 131 5.15 9.07 2.39
N ARG A 132 5.99 10.11 2.36
CA ARG A 132 6.70 10.57 1.17
C ARG A 132 7.44 9.44 0.45
N PRO A 133 8.19 8.54 1.12
CA PRO A 133 8.88 7.46 0.41
C PRO A 133 7.92 6.58 -0.40
N LEU A 134 6.79 6.18 0.19
CA LEU A 134 5.81 5.34 -0.48
C LEU A 134 5.18 6.06 -1.67
N VAL A 135 4.85 7.34 -1.51
CA VAL A 135 4.31 8.16 -2.61
C VAL A 135 5.31 8.28 -3.75
N SER A 136 6.61 8.46 -3.44
CA SER A 136 7.67 8.53 -4.45
C SER A 136 7.82 7.20 -5.21
N PHE A 137 7.87 6.05 -4.51
CA PHE A 137 7.95 4.74 -5.16
C PHE A 137 6.75 4.45 -6.06
N VAL A 138 5.53 4.77 -5.60
CA VAL A 138 4.32 4.61 -6.43
C VAL A 138 4.38 5.52 -7.66
N LEU A 139 4.84 6.76 -7.50
CA LEU A 139 4.98 7.72 -8.60
C LEU A 139 6.02 7.24 -9.64
N GLU A 140 7.15 6.71 -9.18
CA GLU A 140 8.16 6.09 -10.06
C GLU A 140 7.59 4.88 -10.79
N GLY A 141 6.82 4.03 -10.11
CA GLY A 141 6.10 2.92 -10.72
C GLY A 141 5.14 3.38 -11.81
N CYS A 142 4.39 4.46 -11.57
CA CYS A 142 3.50 5.10 -12.56
C CYS A 142 4.27 5.71 -13.74
N HIS A 143 5.46 6.29 -13.52
CA HIS A 143 6.27 6.87 -14.59
C HIS A 143 6.87 5.84 -15.55
N LYS A 144 6.97 4.57 -15.14
CA LYS A 144 7.38 3.47 -16.02
C LYS A 144 6.29 3.04 -17.00
N LEU A 145 5.03 3.44 -16.77
CA LEU A 145 3.94 3.12 -17.68
C LEU A 145 4.02 3.96 -18.96
N PRO A 146 3.72 3.39 -20.14
CA PRO A 146 3.60 4.16 -21.37
C PRO A 146 2.46 5.18 -21.21
N ARG A 147 2.68 6.42 -21.68
CA ARG A 147 1.66 7.47 -21.70
C ARG A 147 0.96 7.48 -23.05
N GLU A 148 -0.36 7.48 -23.01
CA GLU A 148 -1.19 7.65 -24.19
C GLU A 148 -1.24 9.13 -24.61
N GLU A 149 -1.56 9.38 -25.88
CA GLU A 149 -1.65 10.75 -26.42
C GLU A 149 -2.87 11.51 -25.86
N ASN A 150 -3.96 10.80 -25.58
CA ASN A 150 -5.19 11.35 -25.04
C ASN A 150 -5.25 11.09 -23.54
N VAL A 151 -4.99 12.12 -22.73
CA VAL A 151 -5.03 12.03 -21.27
C VAL A 151 -6.10 12.94 -20.69
N SER A 152 -6.74 12.48 -19.62
CA SER A 152 -7.60 13.29 -18.77
C SER A 152 -6.92 13.52 -17.42
N ILE A 153 -7.14 14.70 -16.85
CA ILE A 153 -6.64 15.07 -15.53
C ILE A 153 -7.86 15.37 -14.67
N ASP A 154 -7.98 14.65 -13.56
CA ASP A 154 -9.05 14.85 -12.59
C ASP A 154 -8.50 14.79 -11.16
N LYS A 155 -9.30 15.20 -10.19
CA LYS A 155 -8.98 15.18 -8.77
C LYS A 155 -9.85 14.14 -8.07
N GLN A 156 -9.20 13.19 -7.41
CA GLN A 156 -9.89 12.24 -6.54
C GLN A 156 -9.79 12.67 -5.09
N MET A 157 -10.94 12.79 -4.42
CA MET A 157 -10.98 13.02 -2.98
C MET A 157 -10.86 11.69 -2.23
N ILE A 158 -9.90 11.60 -1.30
CA ILE A 158 -9.81 10.49 -0.34
C ILE A 158 -10.56 10.91 0.92
N PRO A 159 -11.70 10.28 1.26
CA PRO A 159 -12.49 10.68 2.42
C PRO A 159 -11.72 10.39 3.71
N PHE A 160 -11.62 11.40 4.58
CA PHE A 160 -10.95 11.30 5.87
C PHE A 160 -11.63 12.19 6.92
N SER A 161 -11.98 11.61 8.06
CA SER A 161 -12.70 12.26 9.16
C SER A 161 -11.86 12.37 10.45
N GLY A 162 -10.59 12.75 10.32
CA GLY A 162 -9.69 12.99 11.45
C GLY A 162 -9.06 14.38 11.44
N ARG A 163 -8.28 14.71 12.48
CA ARG A 163 -7.49 15.94 12.50
C ARG A 163 -6.29 15.78 11.57
N ARG A 164 -6.05 16.78 10.72
CA ARG A 164 -4.83 16.87 9.91
C ARG A 164 -3.78 17.61 10.73
N SER A 165 -2.57 17.07 10.84
CA SER A 165 -1.40 17.76 11.34
C SER A 165 -0.78 18.63 10.25
#